data_AF-A0A2N1DAZ1-F1
#
_entry.id   AF-A0A2N1DAZ1-F1
#
_cell.length_a   1.000
_cell.length_b   1.000
_cell.length_c   1.000
_cell.angle_alpha   90.00
_cell.angle_beta   90.00
_cell.angle_gamma   90.00
#
_symmetry.space_group_name_H-M   'P 1'
#
loop_
_entity.id
_entity.type
_entity.pdbx_description
1 polymer ?
#
loop_
_entity_poly.entity_id
_entity_poly.type
_entity_poly.pdbx_seq_one_letter_code
_entity_poly.pdbx_strand_id
1 'polypeptide(L)'
;MANKKAFYFPFIHVNEYVEISKESISESGFEVLDFKKLFHIKNIFDRKNNVAVLNWYEDRLYQKRFGKLRAFIEHFIVFFQLILMRLFASHIIWVRHNFKPHNRAQRPFTHKLTCGALNLLATKIVTLEKTESFNSTVIPHPLYRNDDEMLHDINRLEPVSFEVECLFFGTIKPYKRLDELLTLCAALSMFVAVNPLQPVFL
;
A
#
# COMPACT_ATOMS: atom_id res chain seq x y z
N MET A 1 26.82 -17.69 6.57
CA MET A 1 25.98 -17.23 5.44
C MET A 1 25.74 -15.74 5.63
N ALA A 2 25.88 -14.91 4.59
CA ALA A 2 25.59 -13.48 4.75
C ALA A 2 24.08 -13.30 4.98
N ASN A 3 23.70 -12.61 6.06
CA ASN A 3 22.30 -12.40 6.39
C ASN A 3 21.69 -11.43 5.36
N LYS A 4 20.66 -11.85 4.63
CA LYS A 4 19.99 -10.98 3.65
C LYS A 4 19.18 -9.92 4.39
N LYS A 5 19.19 -8.69 3.89
CA LYS A 5 18.52 -7.54 4.54
C LYS A 5 17.44 -6.97 3.65
N ALA A 6 16.26 -6.76 4.20
CA ALA A 6 15.14 -6.09 3.56
C ALA A 6 14.90 -4.73 4.22
N PHE A 7 15.23 -3.66 3.52
CA PHE A 7 15.00 -2.28 3.97
C PHE A 7 13.61 -1.83 3.55
N TYR A 8 12.68 -1.77 4.50
CA TYR A 8 11.25 -1.64 4.24
C TYR A 8 10.73 -0.22 4.48
N PHE A 9 10.02 0.34 3.50
CA PHE A 9 9.33 1.62 3.59
C PHE A 9 7.82 1.44 3.35
N PRO A 10 6.94 2.09 4.15
CA PRO A 10 7.24 2.72 5.44
C PRO A 10 7.46 1.64 6.51
N PHE A 11 8.37 1.88 7.45
CA PHE A 11 8.65 0.89 8.50
C PHE A 11 7.55 0.79 9.57
N ILE A 12 6.81 1.89 9.79
CA ILE A 12 5.70 1.98 10.75
C ILE A 12 4.51 2.62 10.01
N HIS A 13 3.33 2.02 10.12
CA HIS A 13 2.10 2.55 9.54
C HIS A 13 0.88 2.09 10.35
N VAL A 14 -0.21 2.84 10.30
CA VAL A 14 -1.49 2.48 10.95
C VAL A 14 -2.22 1.33 10.25
N ASN A 15 -1.72 0.87 9.11
CA ASN A 15 -2.34 -0.20 8.33
C ASN A 15 -1.55 -1.47 8.61
N GLU A 16 -2.23 -2.47 9.18
CA GLU A 16 -1.71 -3.79 9.56
C GLU A 16 -1.01 -4.52 8.41
N TYR A 17 -1.35 -4.20 7.16
CA TYR A 17 -0.65 -4.70 5.97
C TYR A 17 0.88 -4.55 6.06
N VAL A 18 1.36 -3.46 6.67
CA VAL A 18 2.80 -3.22 6.84
C VAL A 18 3.43 -4.24 7.78
N GLU A 19 2.78 -4.60 8.88
CA GLU A 19 3.30 -5.61 9.80
C GLU A 19 3.26 -7.01 9.17
N ILE A 20 2.12 -7.40 8.60
CA ILE A 20 1.93 -8.68 7.90
C ILE A 20 3.00 -8.86 6.80
N SER A 21 3.25 -7.81 6.03
CA SER A 21 4.26 -7.83 4.97
C SER A 21 5.68 -7.98 5.51
N LYS A 22 6.02 -7.31 6.61
CA LYS A 22 7.33 -7.45 7.25
C LYS A 22 7.52 -8.85 7.86
N GLU A 23 6.50 -9.41 8.50
CA GLU A 23 6.52 -10.77 9.04
C GLU A 23 6.76 -11.79 7.94
N SER A 24 5.99 -11.72 6.84
CA SER A 24 6.16 -12.61 5.68
C SER A 24 7.57 -12.55 5.08
N ILE A 25 8.17 -11.35 5.02
CA ILE A 25 9.55 -11.16 4.54
C ILE A 25 10.55 -11.76 5.54
N SER A 26 10.30 -11.59 6.84
CA SER A 26 11.15 -12.14 7.91
C SER A 26 11.15 -13.67 7.90
N GLU A 27 9.97 -14.29 7.77
CA GLU A 27 9.80 -15.75 7.65
C GLU A 27 10.50 -16.31 6.40
N SER A 28 10.63 -15.49 5.36
CA SER A 28 11.41 -15.83 4.15
C SER A 28 12.93 -15.76 4.36
N GLY A 29 13.40 -15.51 5.59
CA GLY A 29 14.82 -15.51 5.97
C GLY A 29 15.55 -14.18 5.75
N PHE A 30 14.83 -13.06 5.67
CA PHE A 30 15.44 -11.72 5.60
C PHE A 30 15.40 -11.03 6.97
N GLU A 31 16.46 -10.31 7.30
CA GLU A 31 16.45 -9.34 8.38
C GLU A 31 15.71 -8.07 7.91
N VAL A 32 14.55 -7.78 8.47
CA VAL A 32 13.75 -6.61 8.10
C VAL A 32 14.18 -5.37 8.88
N LEU A 33 14.57 -4.33 8.16
CA LEU A 33 15.14 -3.10 8.70
C LEU A 33 14.38 -1.87 8.21
N ASP A 34 14.40 -0.80 9.01
CA ASP A 34 13.88 0.51 8.60
C ASP A 34 14.62 0.99 7.34
N PHE A 35 13.86 1.39 6.32
CA PHE A 35 14.36 1.99 5.09
C PHE A 35 15.43 3.07 5.29
N LYS A 36 15.33 3.90 6.33
CA LYS A 36 16.31 4.95 6.63
C LYS A 36 17.72 4.39 6.83
N LYS A 37 17.83 3.17 7.38
CA LYS A 37 19.11 2.49 7.61
C LYS A 37 19.78 2.05 6.32
N LEU A 38 19.08 2.01 5.17
CA LEU A 38 19.63 1.62 3.87
C LEU A 38 20.83 2.49 3.50
N PHE A 39 20.74 3.80 3.74
CA PHE A 39 21.75 4.77 3.33
C PHE A 39 22.98 4.83 4.24
N HIS A 40 23.13 3.91 5.20
CA HIS A 40 24.36 3.78 5.97
C HIS A 40 25.51 3.29 5.07
N ILE A 41 26.68 3.92 5.15
CA ILE A 41 27.85 3.66 4.28
C ILE A 41 28.21 2.16 4.20
N LYS A 42 28.09 1.42 5.31
CA LYS A 42 28.36 -0.02 5.36
C LYS A 42 27.55 -0.84 4.32
N ASN A 43 26.37 -0.36 3.97
CA ASN A 43 25.48 -1.04 3.03
C ASN A 43 25.91 -0.88 1.57
N ILE A 44 26.80 0.06 1.25
CA ILE A 44 27.43 0.14 -0.08
C ILE A 44 28.27 -1.12 -0.33
N PHE A 45 29.05 -1.52 0.68
CA PHE A 45 29.91 -2.72 0.60
C PHE A 45 29.12 -4.03 0.71
N ASP A 46 27.92 -3.98 1.30
CA ASP A 46 27.02 -5.13 1.46
C ASP A 46 25.88 -5.15 0.42
N ARG A 47 25.98 -4.33 -0.63
CA ARG A 47 24.91 -4.09 -1.61
C ARG A 47 24.25 -5.36 -2.13
N LYS A 48 25.03 -6.42 -2.39
CA LYS A 48 24.54 -7.70 -2.92
C LYS A 48 23.48 -8.37 -2.04
N ASN A 49 23.57 -8.17 -0.73
CA ASN A 49 22.67 -8.77 0.27
C ASN A 49 21.50 -7.85 0.65
N ASN A 50 21.45 -6.64 0.10
CA ASN A 50 20.47 -5.62 0.44
C ASN A 50 19.36 -5.54 -0.61
N VAL A 51 18.13 -5.60 -0.13
CA VAL A 51 16.91 -5.40 -0.92
C VAL A 51 16.16 -4.20 -0.34
N ALA A 52 15.78 -3.24 -1.19
CA ALA A 52 14.88 -2.15 -0.80
C ALA A 52 13.44 -2.54 -1.16
N VAL A 53 12.53 -2.49 -0.19
CA VAL A 53 11.10 -2.77 -0.39
C VAL A 53 10.34 -1.46 -0.20
N LEU A 54 9.78 -0.96 -1.29
CA LEU A 54 9.14 0.34 -1.39
C LEU A 54 7.62 0.15 -1.49
N ASN A 55 6.97 0.07 -0.34
CA ASN A 55 5.51 0.01 -0.24
C ASN A 55 4.91 1.43 -0.18
N TRP A 56 3.90 1.72 -1.00
CA TRP A 56 3.24 3.03 -1.11
C TRP A 56 4.19 4.22 -1.37
N TYR A 57 5.36 3.97 -1.95
CA TYR A 57 6.39 5.00 -2.08
C TYR A 57 5.95 6.13 -3.02
N GLU A 58 5.11 5.81 -4.01
CA GLU A 58 4.49 6.78 -4.92
C GLU A 58 3.60 7.81 -4.22
N ASP A 59 3.00 7.44 -3.09
CA ASP A 59 2.05 8.29 -2.36
C ASP A 59 2.70 9.21 -1.33
N ARG A 60 4.00 9.02 -1.06
CA ARG A 60 4.75 9.80 -0.07
C ARG A 60 4.63 11.32 -0.30
N LEU A 61 4.57 11.74 -1.57
CA LEU A 61 4.51 13.14 -1.98
C LEU A 61 3.10 13.77 -1.87
N TYR A 62 2.06 12.96 -1.61
CA TYR A 62 0.64 13.36 -1.59
C TYR A 62 0.04 13.41 -0.19
N GLN A 63 0.88 13.38 0.84
CA GLN A 63 0.41 13.64 2.19
C GLN A 63 -0.05 15.10 2.28
N LYS A 64 -1.31 15.33 2.68
CA LYS A 64 -2.02 16.63 2.73
C LYS A 64 -1.36 17.72 3.61
N ARG A 65 -0.16 17.49 4.13
CA ARG A 65 0.48 18.28 5.21
C ARG A 65 1.62 19.20 4.75
N PHE A 66 1.93 19.28 3.46
CA PHE A 66 3.08 20.07 3.00
C PHE A 66 2.68 21.40 2.35
N GLY A 67 3.30 22.49 2.79
CA GLY A 67 3.32 23.76 2.03
C GLY A 67 4.09 23.61 0.71
N LYS A 68 3.93 24.56 -0.23
CA LYS A 68 4.47 24.46 -1.60
C LYS A 68 5.99 24.20 -1.64
N LEU A 69 6.78 24.92 -0.84
CA LEU A 69 8.23 24.78 -0.77
C LEU A 69 8.65 23.40 -0.23
N ARG A 70 8.04 22.96 0.88
CA ARG A 70 8.33 21.64 1.46
C ARG A 70 7.98 20.51 0.50
N ALA A 71 6.85 20.64 -0.21
CA ALA A 71 6.50 19.69 -1.24
C ALA A 71 7.57 19.64 -2.33
N PHE A 72 8.05 20.78 -2.85
CA PHE A 72 9.13 20.81 -3.84
C PHE A 72 10.40 20.10 -3.34
N ILE A 73 10.86 20.41 -2.13
CA ILE A 73 12.05 19.77 -1.52
C ILE A 73 11.86 18.26 -1.39
N GLU A 74 10.70 17.79 -0.91
CA GLU A 74 10.41 16.36 -0.80
C GLU A 74 10.45 15.65 -2.16
N HIS A 75 10.04 16.31 -3.25
CA HIS A 75 10.16 15.72 -4.59
C HIS A 75 11.63 15.46 -4.93
N PHE A 76 12.50 16.45 -4.73
CA PHE A 76 13.94 16.29 -4.97
C PHE A 76 14.54 15.20 -4.08
N ILE A 77 14.17 15.14 -2.81
CA ILE A 77 14.62 14.08 -1.89
C ILE A 77 14.18 12.70 -2.40
N VAL A 78 12.93 12.55 -2.85
CA VAL A 78 12.41 11.27 -3.37
C VAL A 78 13.18 10.83 -4.61
N PHE A 79 13.40 11.72 -5.59
CA PHE A 79 14.17 11.38 -6.79
C PHE A 79 15.63 11.08 -6.47
N PHE A 80 16.25 11.88 -5.60
CA PHE A 80 17.61 11.65 -5.15
C PHE A 80 17.75 10.29 -4.45
N GLN A 81 16.82 9.96 -3.53
CA GLN A 81 16.79 8.66 -2.87
C GLN A 81 16.60 7.52 -3.87
N LEU A 82 15.74 7.67 -4.88
CA LEU A 82 15.53 6.65 -5.92
C LEU A 82 16.81 6.32 -6.68
N ILE A 83 17.57 7.34 -7.06
CA ILE A 83 18.86 7.17 -7.72
C ILE A 83 19.86 6.55 -6.73
N LEU A 84 19.93 7.08 -5.51
CA LEU A 84 20.89 6.67 -4.49
C LEU A 84 20.71 5.20 -4.10
N MET A 85 19.46 4.71 -4.01
CA MET A 85 19.14 3.31 -3.68
C MET A 85 19.87 2.29 -4.56
N ARG A 86 20.12 2.62 -5.84
CA ARG A 86 20.86 1.73 -6.76
C ARG A 86 22.28 1.44 -6.28
N LEU A 87 22.88 2.33 -5.49
CA LEU A 87 24.22 2.18 -4.91
C LEU A 87 24.22 1.31 -3.64
N PHE A 88 23.11 1.25 -2.91
CA PHE A 88 23.03 0.58 -1.59
C PHE A 88 22.30 -0.77 -1.63
N ALA A 89 21.43 -0.99 -2.63
CA ALA A 89 20.65 -2.22 -2.78
C ALA A 89 20.90 -2.87 -4.15
N SER A 90 21.00 -4.21 -4.17
CA SER A 90 21.07 -4.98 -5.41
C SER A 90 19.72 -5.08 -6.09
N HIS A 91 18.64 -5.11 -5.30
CA HIS A 91 17.27 -5.18 -5.78
C HIS A 91 16.41 -4.08 -5.16
N ILE A 92 15.55 -3.49 -5.98
CA ILE A 92 14.53 -2.55 -5.55
C ILE A 92 13.18 -3.16 -5.91
N ILE A 93 12.38 -3.50 -4.91
CA ILE A 93 11.02 -4.02 -5.06
C ILE A 93 10.07 -2.86 -4.83
N TRP A 94 9.31 -2.48 -5.84
CA TRP A 94 8.23 -1.50 -5.71
C TRP A 94 6.90 -2.22 -5.56
N VAL A 95 6.25 -2.06 -4.41
CA VAL A 95 4.91 -2.57 -4.15
C VAL A 95 3.92 -1.45 -4.40
N ARG A 96 3.22 -1.53 -5.54
CA ARG A 96 2.25 -0.53 -5.98
C ARG A 96 0.85 -0.96 -5.59
N HIS A 97 0.21 -0.14 -4.77
CA HIS A 97 -1.16 -0.41 -4.31
C HIS A 97 -2.20 0.42 -5.05
N ASN A 98 -1.81 1.62 -5.51
CA ASN A 98 -2.77 2.58 -6.03
C ASN A 98 -2.56 2.78 -7.54
N PHE A 99 -3.57 2.40 -8.32
CA PHE A 99 -3.64 2.77 -9.74
C PHE A 99 -4.03 4.24 -9.93
N LYS A 100 -4.72 4.82 -8.93
CA LYS A 100 -5.04 6.25 -8.84
C LYS A 100 -4.72 6.75 -7.43
N PRO A 101 -4.05 7.91 -7.27
CA PRO A 101 -3.71 8.43 -5.95
C PRO A 101 -4.99 8.71 -5.14
N HIS A 102 -5.06 8.19 -3.90
CA HIS A 102 -6.24 8.29 -3.05
C HIS A 102 -6.54 9.72 -2.55
N ASN A 103 -5.62 10.67 -2.76
CA ASN A 103 -5.80 12.09 -2.45
C ASN A 103 -5.77 12.92 -3.76
N ARG A 104 -6.88 12.94 -4.51
CA ARG A 104 -7.05 13.59 -5.83
C ARG A 104 -6.74 15.10 -5.89
N ALA A 105 -6.49 15.76 -4.78
CA ALA A 105 -6.11 17.16 -4.78
C ALA A 105 -4.58 17.28 -4.90
N GLN A 106 -4.07 17.41 -6.14
CA GLN A 106 -3.30 18.60 -6.58
C GLN A 106 -2.17 18.37 -7.61
N ARG A 107 -1.61 17.17 -7.86
CA ARG A 107 -0.42 17.09 -8.75
C ARG A 107 -0.29 15.79 -9.57
N PRO A 108 -1.06 15.61 -10.65
CA PRO A 108 -0.99 14.40 -11.48
C PRO A 108 0.36 14.24 -12.20
N PHE A 109 1.05 15.35 -12.53
CA PHE A 109 2.32 15.31 -13.24
C PHE A 109 3.44 14.69 -12.38
N THR A 110 3.60 15.15 -11.15
CA THR A 110 4.64 14.64 -10.25
C THR A 110 4.41 13.18 -9.89
N HIS A 111 3.15 12.75 -9.84
CA HIS A 111 2.80 11.34 -9.56
C HIS A 111 3.25 10.48 -10.72
N LYS A 112 2.93 10.91 -11.95
CA LYS A 112 3.40 10.25 -13.17
C LYS A 112 4.93 10.21 -13.24
N LEU A 113 5.62 11.29 -12.88
CA LEU A 113 7.09 11.30 -12.84
C LEU A 113 7.65 10.31 -11.80
N THR A 114 7.10 10.31 -10.58
CA THR A 114 7.54 9.37 -9.53
C THR A 114 7.27 7.92 -9.93
N CYS A 115 6.08 7.62 -10.45
CA CYS A 115 5.77 6.30 -11.00
C CYS A 115 6.68 5.93 -12.16
N GLY A 116 7.00 6.86 -13.06
CA GLY A 116 7.92 6.62 -14.18
C GLY A 116 9.33 6.28 -13.69
N ALA A 117 9.85 7.03 -12.72
CA ALA A 117 11.15 6.77 -12.11
C ALA A 117 11.17 5.43 -11.36
N LEU A 118 10.12 5.09 -10.60
CA LEU A 118 9.99 3.79 -9.95
C LEU A 118 9.92 2.66 -10.97
N ASN A 119 9.17 2.81 -12.05
CA ASN A 119 9.05 1.82 -13.11
C ASN A 119 10.40 1.56 -13.82
N LEU A 120 11.22 2.61 -13.98
CA LEU A 120 12.56 2.50 -14.56
C LEU A 120 13.60 1.92 -13.59
N LEU A 121 13.49 2.23 -12.29
CA LEU A 121 14.53 1.93 -11.31
C LEU A 121 14.26 0.65 -10.50
N ALA A 122 13.00 0.23 -10.38
CA ALA A 122 12.64 -1.00 -9.71
C ALA A 122 13.20 -2.22 -10.47
N THR A 123 13.76 -3.16 -9.72
CA THR A 123 14.14 -4.48 -10.24
C THR A 123 12.91 -5.36 -10.39
N LYS A 124 11.92 -5.17 -9.51
CA LYS A 124 10.66 -5.91 -9.52
C LYS A 124 9.52 -4.98 -9.13
N ILE A 125 8.40 -5.11 -9.82
CA ILE A 125 7.16 -4.40 -9.52
C ILE A 125 6.13 -5.43 -9.07
N VAL A 126 5.55 -5.18 -7.91
CA VAL A 126 4.52 -5.99 -7.29
C VAL A 126 3.24 -5.19 -7.24
N THR A 127 2.12 -5.81 -7.60
CA THR A 127 0.78 -5.23 -7.50
C THR A 127 -0.14 -6.13 -6.70
N LEU A 128 -1.19 -5.56 -6.13
CA LEU A 128 -2.21 -6.33 -5.41
C LEU A 128 -3.25 -6.96 -6.33
N GLU A 129 -3.34 -6.46 -7.56
CA GLU A 129 -4.26 -6.94 -8.59
C GLU A 129 -3.56 -6.97 -9.95
N LYS A 130 -4.10 -7.79 -10.85
CA LYS A 130 -3.60 -7.90 -12.22
C LYS A 130 -3.84 -6.60 -12.97
N THR A 131 -2.82 -6.15 -13.71
CA THR A 131 -2.91 -4.95 -14.56
C THR A 131 -2.25 -5.22 -15.89
N GLU A 132 -2.84 -4.69 -16.95
CA GLU A 132 -2.29 -4.77 -18.31
C GLU A 132 -1.35 -3.59 -18.64
N SER A 133 -1.30 -2.58 -17.76
CA SER A 133 -0.55 -1.34 -18.03
C SER A 133 0.97 -1.51 -17.95
N PHE A 134 1.47 -2.54 -17.26
CA PHE A 134 2.90 -2.84 -17.11
C PHE A 134 3.11 -4.26 -16.59
N ASN A 135 4.27 -4.83 -16.86
CA ASN A 135 4.64 -6.15 -16.36
C ASN A 135 4.86 -6.10 -14.84
N SER A 136 4.03 -6.83 -14.10
CA SER A 136 4.07 -6.88 -12.63
C SER A 136 3.78 -8.30 -12.14
N THR A 137 4.28 -8.62 -10.96
CA THR A 137 3.86 -9.83 -10.24
C THR A 137 2.74 -9.48 -9.29
N VAL A 138 1.65 -10.23 -9.39
CA VAL A 138 0.51 -10.05 -8.50
C VAL A 138 0.77 -10.81 -7.20
N ILE A 139 0.75 -10.10 -6.09
CA ILE A 139 0.68 -10.68 -4.74
C ILE A 139 -0.63 -10.18 -4.14
N PRO A 140 -1.65 -11.04 -4.00
CA PRO A 140 -2.95 -10.60 -3.50
C PRO A 140 -2.81 -10.04 -2.08
N HIS A 141 -3.71 -9.15 -1.71
CA HIS A 141 -3.73 -8.58 -0.36
C HIS A 141 -3.92 -9.72 0.66
N PRO A 142 -3.07 -9.82 1.71
CA PRO A 142 -3.27 -10.81 2.75
C PRO A 142 -4.57 -10.55 3.50
N LEU A 143 -5.18 -11.59 4.07
CA LEU A 143 -6.27 -11.39 5.00
C LEU A 143 -5.72 -10.73 6.28
N TYR A 144 -6.49 -9.78 6.83
CA TYR A 144 -6.12 -9.11 8.09
C TYR A 144 -6.32 -10.01 9.31
N ARG A 145 -7.12 -11.07 9.16
CA ARG A 145 -7.39 -12.07 10.18
C ARG A 145 -7.15 -13.46 9.61
N ASN A 146 -6.70 -14.37 10.44
CA ASN A 146 -6.63 -15.77 10.06
C ASN A 146 -8.03 -16.40 10.05
N ASP A 147 -8.17 -17.53 9.34
CA ASP A 147 -9.45 -18.21 9.17
C ASP A 147 -10.01 -18.71 10.51
N ASP A 148 -9.15 -19.12 11.45
CA ASP A 148 -9.56 -19.64 12.76
C ASP A 148 -10.24 -18.56 13.62
N GLU A 149 -9.69 -17.34 13.64
CA GLU A 149 -10.28 -16.18 14.31
C GLU A 149 -11.64 -15.80 13.71
N MET A 150 -11.74 -15.83 12.38
CA MET A 150 -13.00 -15.55 11.69
C MET A 150 -14.05 -16.61 12.02
N LEU A 151 -13.70 -17.89 11.98
CA LEU A 151 -14.60 -19.00 12.30
C LEU A 151 -15.05 -18.95 13.76
N HIS A 152 -14.13 -18.65 14.67
CA HIS A 152 -14.45 -18.46 16.08
C HIS A 152 -15.47 -17.33 16.30
N ASP A 153 -15.29 -16.19 15.64
CA ASP A 153 -16.24 -15.08 15.74
C ASP A 153 -17.61 -15.45 15.13
N ILE A 154 -17.64 -16.11 13.96
CA ILE A 154 -18.87 -16.57 13.31
C ILE A 154 -19.65 -17.52 14.21
N ASN A 155 -18.96 -18.49 14.84
CA ASN A 155 -19.59 -19.48 15.71
C ASN A 155 -20.16 -18.90 17.00
N ARG A 156 -19.77 -17.68 17.38
CA ARG A 156 -20.30 -16.96 18.57
C ARG A 156 -21.49 -16.08 18.26
N LEU A 157 -21.82 -15.88 16.99
CA LEU A 157 -22.97 -15.10 16.58
C LEU A 157 -24.22 -15.99 16.61
N GLU A 158 -25.26 -15.53 17.28
CA GLU A 158 -26.58 -16.12 17.12
C GLU A 158 -27.05 -15.90 15.67
N PRO A 159 -27.57 -16.94 14.98
CA PRO A 159 -28.09 -16.77 13.63
C PRO A 159 -29.22 -15.75 13.62
N VAL A 160 -28.99 -14.60 12.99
CA VAL A 160 -30.05 -13.62 12.74
C VAL A 160 -30.46 -13.77 11.28
N SER A 161 -31.73 -14.08 11.03
CA SER A 161 -32.29 -13.99 9.69
C SER A 161 -32.51 -12.52 9.35
N PHE A 162 -31.67 -11.98 8.47
CA PHE A 162 -31.91 -10.69 7.84
C PHE A 162 -32.26 -10.95 6.37
N GLU A 163 -33.50 -10.67 5.98
CA GLU A 163 -33.89 -10.66 4.58
C GLU A 163 -33.37 -9.36 3.95
N VAL A 164 -32.13 -9.42 3.46
CA VAL A 164 -31.51 -8.33 2.71
C VAL A 164 -31.01 -8.91 1.39
N GLU A 165 -31.53 -8.37 0.30
CA GLU A 165 -31.14 -8.78 -1.05
C GLU A 165 -29.79 -8.17 -1.47
N CYS A 166 -29.44 -7.00 -0.90
CA CYS A 166 -28.17 -6.34 -1.18
C CYS A 166 -27.50 -5.77 0.08
N LEU A 167 -26.25 -6.19 0.35
CA LEU A 167 -25.41 -5.64 1.41
C LEU A 167 -24.29 -4.78 0.82
N PHE A 168 -24.24 -3.50 1.21
CA PHE A 168 -23.07 -2.66 1.01
C PHE A 168 -22.34 -2.48 2.34
N PHE A 169 -21.07 -2.88 2.40
CA PHE A 169 -20.24 -2.74 3.59
C PHE A 169 -19.04 -1.81 3.36
N GLY A 170 -18.83 -0.87 4.28
CA GLY A 170 -17.62 -0.07 4.39
C GLY A 170 -17.84 1.44 4.21
N THR A 171 -16.73 2.18 4.09
CA THR A 171 -16.79 3.65 4.01
C THR A 171 -17.45 4.14 2.73
N ILE A 172 -18.38 5.09 2.83
CA ILE A 172 -18.99 5.78 1.69
C ILE A 172 -17.99 6.78 1.11
N LYS A 173 -17.59 6.58 -0.16
CA LYS A 173 -16.69 7.46 -0.90
C LYS A 173 -17.19 7.58 -2.35
N PRO A 174 -17.02 8.74 -3.02
CA PRO A 174 -17.53 8.95 -4.38
C PRO A 174 -17.07 7.89 -5.39
N TYR A 175 -15.83 7.41 -5.27
CA TYR A 175 -15.30 6.40 -6.20
C TYR A 175 -15.97 5.02 -6.05
N LYS A 176 -16.66 4.75 -4.93
CA LYS A 176 -17.39 3.51 -4.72
C LYS A 176 -18.79 3.51 -5.34
N ARG A 177 -19.22 4.66 -5.91
CA ARG A 177 -20.46 4.82 -6.69
C ARG A 177 -21.70 4.22 -6.00
N LEU A 178 -21.82 4.46 -4.69
CA LEU A 178 -22.96 3.97 -3.90
C LEU A 178 -24.29 4.52 -4.43
N ASP A 179 -24.28 5.75 -4.92
CA ASP A 179 -25.39 6.40 -5.64
C ASP A 179 -25.91 5.56 -6.81
N GLU A 180 -25.02 4.98 -7.59
CA GLU A 180 -25.40 4.12 -8.72
C GLU A 180 -25.86 2.74 -8.27
N LEU A 181 -25.21 2.19 -7.24
CA LEU A 181 -25.60 0.92 -6.67
C LEU A 181 -27.01 1.01 -6.05
N LEU A 182 -27.33 2.11 -5.38
CA LEU A 182 -28.67 2.40 -4.86
C LEU A 182 -29.70 2.49 -5.98
N THR A 183 -29.32 3.03 -7.14
CA THR A 183 -30.21 3.11 -8.31
C THR A 183 -30.47 1.72 -8.90
N LEU A 184 -29.44 0.87 -9.04
CA LEU A 184 -29.57 -0.50 -9.55
C LEU A 184 -30.36 -1.39 -8.60
N CYS A 185 -30.16 -1.21 -7.30
CA CYS A 185 -30.83 -1.96 -6.24
C CYS A 185 -32.11 -1.29 -5.76
N ALA A 186 -32.66 -0.30 -6.48
CA ALA A 186 -33.83 0.46 -6.03
C ALA A 186 -35.09 -0.41 -5.83
N ALA A 187 -35.17 -1.55 -6.53
CA ALA A 187 -36.24 -2.53 -6.38
C ALA A 187 -35.94 -3.63 -5.33
N LEU A 188 -34.75 -3.59 -4.73
CA LEU A 188 -34.27 -4.57 -3.76
C LEU A 188 -34.17 -3.95 -2.36
N SER A 189 -34.35 -4.78 -1.34
CA SER A 189 -33.98 -4.44 0.03
C SER A 189 -32.45 -4.30 0.15
N MET A 190 -31.97 -3.07 0.39
CA MET A 190 -30.54 -2.79 0.55
C MET A 190 -30.19 -2.37 1.98
N PHE A 191 -29.17 -3.00 2.57
CA PHE A 191 -28.57 -2.60 3.84
C PHE A 191 -27.19 -1.97 3.60
N VAL A 192 -26.97 -0.78 4.14
CA VAL A 192 -25.69 -0.06 4.05
C VAL A 192 -25.04 -0.03 5.42
N ALA A 193 -24.05 -0.89 5.62
CA ALA A 193 -23.27 -1.01 6.84
C ALA A 193 -22.03 -0.12 6.77
N VAL A 194 -22.09 1.07 7.39
CA VAL A 194 -20.98 2.03 7.43
C VAL A 194 -20.20 1.87 8.73
N ASN A 195 -18.87 1.88 8.65
CA ASN A 195 -18.03 1.92 9.85
C ASN A 195 -18.22 3.27 10.59
N PRO A 196 -18.72 3.29 11.84
CA PRO A 196 -19.08 4.51 12.56
C PRO A 196 -17.88 5.38 12.98
N LEU A 197 -16.64 4.90 12.83
CA LEU A 197 -15.44 5.57 13.34
C LEU A 197 -14.80 6.60 12.39
N GLN A 198 -15.49 7.08 11.34
CA GLN A 198 -14.94 8.15 10.48
C GLN A 198 -15.77 9.44 10.54
N PRO A 199 -15.14 10.60 10.85
CA PRO A 199 -15.81 11.89 10.72
C PRO A 199 -16.20 12.11 9.26
N VAL A 200 -17.49 12.29 9.03
CA VAL A 200 -18.05 12.73 7.76
C VAL A 200 -17.73 14.22 7.64
N PHE A 201 -16.67 14.57 6.91
CA PHE A 201 -16.51 15.93 6.41
C PHE A 201 -17.33 16.03 5.12
N LEU A 202 -18.54 16.61 5.25
CA LEU A 202 -19.28 17.18 4.12
C LEU A 202 -18.58 18.46 3.64
#